data_AF-A0A1I1UFU7-F1
#
_entry.id   AF-A0A1I1UFU7-F1
#
_cell.length_a   1.000
_cell.length_b   1.000
_cell.length_c   1.000
_cell.angle_alpha   90.00
_cell.angle_beta   90.00
_cell.angle_gamma   90.00
#
_symmetry.space_group_name_H-M   'P 1'
#
loop_
_entity.id
_entity.type
_entity.pdbx_description
1 polymer ?
#
loop_
_entity_poly.entity_id
_entity_poly.type
_entity_poly.pdbx_seq_one_letter_code
_entity_poly.pdbx_strand_id
1 'polypeptide(L)'
;MNTRQIVLAIVALDFLAMTVYVVANHGYVGMFADLLSSWPGILTAFDLTIALFMIMGWMLVDARKHGLGVLPYLVATLAFGSLGPLAYLLRREWALKAA
;
A
#
# COMPACT_ATOMS: atom_id res chain seq x y z
N MET A 1 8.86 19.91 -2.23
CA MET A 1 8.20 18.80 -1.50
C MET A 1 8.53 18.94 -0.02
N ASN A 2 7.58 18.67 0.88
CA ASN A 2 7.87 18.65 2.33
C ASN A 2 8.63 17.36 2.70
N THR A 3 9.38 17.34 3.79
CA THR A 3 10.11 16.17 4.30
C THR A 3 9.23 14.92 4.34
N ARG A 4 7.96 15.06 4.78
CA ARG A 4 6.98 13.96 4.79
C ARG A 4 6.72 13.37 3.40
N GLN A 5 6.57 14.20 2.37
CA GLN A 5 6.33 13.75 0.99
C GLN A 5 7.56 13.07 0.41
N ILE A 6 8.76 13.56 0.74
CA ILE A 6 10.02 12.95 0.30
C ILE A 6 10.14 11.55 0.92
N VAL A 7 9.92 11.42 2.23
CA VAL A 7 9.96 10.13 2.93
C VAL A 7 8.94 9.15 2.34
N LEU A 8 7.69 9.58 2.14
CA LEU A 8 6.65 8.74 1.54
C LEU A 8 7.02 8.31 0.11
N ALA A 9 7.57 9.21 -0.70
CA ALA A 9 7.99 8.91 -2.06
C ALA A 9 9.15 7.91 -2.11
N ILE A 10 10.17 8.08 -1.24
CA ILE A 10 11.30 7.15 -1.14
C ILE A 10 10.80 5.76 -0.75
N VAL A 11 10.01 5.65 0.32
CA VAL A 11 9.47 4.36 0.78
C VAL A 11 8.60 3.69 -0.30
N ALA A 12 7.78 4.46 -1.01
CA ALA A 12 6.95 3.93 -2.09
C ALA A 12 7.79 3.44 -3.28
N LEU A 13 8.84 4.17 -3.66
CA LEU A 13 9.73 3.80 -4.76
C LEU A 13 10.56 2.55 -4.41
N ASP A 14 11.11 2.49 -3.20
CA ASP A 14 11.89 1.33 -2.74
C ASP A 14 11.02 0.08 -2.68
N PHE A 15 9.80 0.20 -2.12
CA PHE A 15 8.87 -0.92 -2.05
C PHE A 15 8.35 -1.36 -3.42
N LEU A 16 8.11 -0.41 -4.33
CA LEU A 16 7.77 -0.70 -5.73
C LEU A 16 8.92 -1.44 -6.42
N ALA A 17 10.17 -0.98 -6.26
CA ALA A 17 11.34 -1.62 -6.85
C ALA A 17 11.50 -3.06 -6.36
N MET A 18 11.33 -3.29 -5.05
CA MET A 18 11.35 -4.64 -4.47
C MET A 18 10.22 -5.51 -5.02
N THR A 19 9.00 -4.97 -5.12
CA THR A 19 7.85 -5.70 -5.68
C THR A 19 8.10 -6.11 -7.12
N VAL A 20 8.61 -5.19 -7.95
CA VAL A 20 8.97 -5.47 -9.36
C VAL A 20 10.05 -6.54 -9.43
N TYR A 21 11.09 -6.45 -8.61
CA TYR A 21 12.16 -7.45 -8.57
C TYR A 21 11.62 -8.85 -8.23
N VAL A 22 10.79 -8.96 -7.19
CA VAL A 22 10.22 -10.26 -6.77
C VAL A 22 9.32 -10.83 -7.86
N VAL A 23 8.41 -10.02 -8.41
CA VAL A 23 7.49 -10.44 -9.48
C VAL A 23 8.24 -10.83 -10.75
N ALA A 24 9.33 -10.14 -11.10
CA ALA A 24 10.14 -10.49 -12.26
C ALA A 24 10.85 -11.84 -12.12
N ASN A 25 11.26 -12.22 -10.90
CA ASN A 25 12.01 -13.46 -10.65
C ASN A 25 11.13 -14.66 -10.29
N HIS A 26 10.02 -14.44 -9.58
CA HIS A 26 9.16 -15.51 -9.03
C HIS A 26 7.79 -15.55 -9.71
N GLY A 27 7.46 -14.55 -10.52
CA GLY A 27 6.11 -14.36 -11.05
C GLY A 27 5.15 -13.84 -9.97
N TYR A 28 4.04 -13.23 -10.42
CA TYR A 28 3.04 -12.69 -9.50
C TYR A 28 2.39 -13.80 -8.63
N VAL A 29 2.06 -14.94 -9.25
CA VAL A 29 1.47 -16.08 -8.53
C VAL A 29 2.50 -16.82 -7.68
N GLY A 30 3.74 -16.96 -8.16
CA GLY A 30 4.80 -17.66 -7.43
C GLY A 30 5.17 -16.95 -6.13
N MET A 31 5.13 -15.61 -6.09
CA MET A 31 5.27 -14.84 -4.85
C MET A 31 4.27 -15.30 -3.76
N PHE A 32 3.01 -15.52 -4.11
CA PHE A 32 2.01 -16.01 -3.17
C PHE A 32 2.21 -17.49 -2.83
N ALA A 33 2.66 -18.31 -3.77
CA ALA A 33 2.97 -19.71 -3.51
C ALA A 33 4.11 -19.83 -2.47
N ASP A 34 5.16 -19.03 -2.60
CA ASP A 34 6.29 -19.00 -1.67
C ASP A 34 5.85 -18.49 -0.29
N LEU A 35 5.04 -17.42 -0.24
CA LEU A 35 4.48 -16.88 1.01
C LEU A 35 3.61 -17.92 1.75
N LEU A 36 2.86 -18.73 1.02
CA LEU A 36 1.95 -19.73 1.58
C LEU A 36 2.60 -21.12 1.78
N SER A 37 3.88 -21.27 1.48
CA SER A 37 4.61 -22.53 1.58
C SER A 37 4.93 -22.97 3.01
N SER A 38 4.82 -22.04 3.99
CA SER A 38 5.20 -22.29 5.38
C SER A 38 4.22 -21.65 6.37
N TRP A 39 4.09 -22.24 7.56
CA TRP A 39 3.23 -21.70 8.63
C TRP A 39 3.57 -20.26 9.03
N PRO A 40 4.86 -19.86 9.18
CA PRO A 40 5.19 -18.46 9.44
C PRO A 40 4.74 -17.54 8.31
N GLY A 41 4.96 -17.91 7.05
CA GLY A 41 4.54 -17.10 5.90
C GLY A 41 3.02 -16.96 5.79
N ILE A 42 2.27 -18.03 6.06
CA ILE A 42 0.81 -17.99 6.16
C ILE A 42 0.36 -17.02 7.24
N LEU A 43 0.94 -17.10 8.46
CA LEU A 43 0.61 -16.17 9.54
C LEU A 43 0.89 -14.71 9.12
N THR A 44 2.03 -14.45 8.48
CA THR A 44 2.35 -13.12 7.94
C THR A 44 1.34 -12.66 6.88
N ALA A 45 0.86 -13.55 6.02
CA ALA A 45 -0.16 -13.21 5.02
C ALA A 45 -1.50 -12.81 5.67
N PHE A 46 -1.92 -13.52 6.72
CA PHE A 46 -3.12 -13.17 7.48
C PHE A 46 -2.97 -11.85 8.22
N ASP A 47 -1.85 -11.65 8.91
CA ASP A 47 -1.56 -10.40 9.63
C ASP A 47 -1.54 -9.20 8.66
N LEU A 48 -0.85 -9.34 7.53
CA LEU A 48 -0.84 -8.33 6.46
C LEU A 48 -2.25 -8.03 5.95
N THR A 49 -3.05 -9.06 5.69
CA THR A 49 -4.43 -8.90 5.20
C THR A 49 -5.27 -8.10 6.20
N ILE A 50 -5.20 -8.44 7.49
CA ILE A 50 -5.92 -7.73 8.57
C ILE A 50 -5.45 -6.27 8.64
N ALA A 51 -4.14 -6.03 8.62
CA ALA A 51 -3.56 -4.70 8.65
C ALA A 51 -4.03 -3.85 7.45
N LEU A 52 -4.07 -4.41 6.24
CA LEU A 52 -4.58 -3.72 5.06
C LEU A 52 -6.06 -3.35 5.19
N PHE A 53 -6.91 -4.24 5.72
CA PHE A 53 -8.31 -3.93 5.96
C PHE A 53 -8.49 -2.81 6.99
N MET A 54 -7.71 -2.82 8.07
CA MET A 54 -7.71 -1.74 9.07
C MET A 54 -7.30 -0.41 8.44
N ILE A 55 -6.24 -0.40 7.63
CA ILE A 55 -5.75 0.80 6.93
C ILE A 55 -6.78 1.29 5.91
N MET A 56 -7.41 0.40 5.13
CA MET A 56 -8.48 0.77 4.20
C MET A 56 -9.68 1.40 4.94
N GLY A 57 -10.06 0.86 6.10
CA GLY A 57 -11.08 1.45 6.97
C GLY A 57 -10.70 2.87 7.43
N TRP A 58 -9.45 3.07 7.84
CA TRP A 58 -8.93 4.39 8.18
C TRP A 58 -8.93 5.35 6.99
N MET A 59 -8.46 4.91 5.81
CA MET A 59 -8.44 5.71 4.58
C MET A 59 -9.83 6.19 4.19
N LEU A 60 -10.86 5.34 4.31
CA LEU A 60 -12.25 5.72 4.06
C LEU A 60 -12.71 6.88 4.94
N VAL A 61 -12.40 6.82 6.24
CA VAL A 61 -12.77 7.88 7.20
C VAL A 61 -11.97 9.16 6.94
N ASP A 62 -10.66 9.03 6.73
CA ASP A 62 -9.76 10.15 6.45
C ASP A 62 -10.14 10.88 5.15
N ALA A 63 -10.44 10.14 4.09
CA ALA A 63 -10.82 10.70 2.80
C ALA A 63 -12.14 11.46 2.88
N ARG A 64 -13.12 10.95 3.64
CA ARG A 64 -14.39 11.65 3.90
C ARG A 64 -14.17 12.96 4.66
N LYS A 65 -13.27 12.98 5.65
CA LYS A 65 -12.94 14.21 6.41
C LYS A 65 -12.31 15.30 5.55
N HIS A 66 -11.55 14.90 4.53
CA HIS A 66 -10.81 15.82 3.66
C HIS A 66 -11.43 16.02 2.28
N GLY A 67 -12.62 15.46 2.00
CA GLY A 67 -13.29 15.58 0.70
C GLY A 67 -12.54 14.92 -0.47
N LEU A 68 -11.74 13.89 -0.19
CA LEU A 68 -10.89 13.22 -1.19
C LEU A 68 -11.54 11.92 -1.71
N GLY A 69 -11.33 11.62 -2.99
CA GLY A 69 -11.73 10.32 -3.57
C GLY A 69 -10.75 9.20 -3.21
N VAL A 70 -11.18 8.15 -2.52
CA VAL A 70 -10.31 7.06 -2.00
C VAL A 70 -10.36 5.76 -2.81
N LEU A 71 -11.39 5.58 -3.64
CA LEU A 71 -11.66 4.33 -4.37
C LEU A 71 -10.45 3.74 -5.14
N PRO A 72 -9.71 4.51 -5.98
CA PRO A 72 -8.60 3.94 -6.75
C PRO A 72 -7.48 3.41 -5.85
N TYR A 73 -7.31 4.01 -4.66
CA TYR A 73 -6.30 3.59 -3.69
C TYR A 73 -6.71 2.31 -3.00
N LEU A 74 -7.99 2.10 -2.70
CA LEU A 74 -8.49 0.84 -2.12
C LEU A 74 -8.28 -0.33 -3.08
N VAL A 75 -8.57 -0.13 -4.37
CA VAL A 75 -8.32 -1.16 -5.40
C VAL A 75 -6.84 -1.46 -5.52
N ALA A 76 -5.99 -0.43 -5.52
CA ALA A 76 -4.55 -0.60 -5.50
C ALA A 76 -4.07 -1.33 -4.24
N THR A 77 -4.68 -1.09 -3.07
CA THR A 77 -4.35 -1.78 -1.82
C THR A 77 -4.61 -3.28 -1.92
N LEU A 78 -5.72 -3.69 -2.55
CA LEU A 78 -6.07 -5.10 -2.70
C LEU A 78 -5.13 -5.84 -3.66
N ALA A 79 -4.65 -5.17 -4.71
CA ALA A 79 -3.76 -5.77 -5.69
C ALA A 79 -2.28 -5.72 -5.27
N PHE A 80 -1.85 -4.62 -4.66
CA PHE A 80 -0.43 -4.31 -4.45
C PHE A 80 -0.07 -4.09 -2.97
N GLY A 81 -0.98 -4.41 -2.05
CA GLY A 81 -0.75 -4.27 -0.61
C GLY A 81 -0.55 -2.81 -0.19
N SER A 82 0.54 -2.52 0.50
CA SER A 82 0.82 -1.20 1.08
C SER A 82 1.12 -0.09 0.07
N LEU A 83 1.23 -0.39 -1.24
CA LEU A 83 1.36 0.62 -2.29
C LEU A 83 0.13 1.53 -2.40
N GLY A 84 -1.08 0.98 -2.22
CA GLY A 84 -2.33 1.77 -2.25
C GLY A 84 -2.38 2.85 -1.16
N PRO A 85 -2.15 2.52 0.13
CA PRO A 85 -2.12 3.49 1.22
C PRO A 85 -0.98 4.52 1.08
N LEU A 86 0.20 4.12 0.62
CA LEU A 86 1.31 5.04 0.39
C LEU A 86 0.97 6.08 -0.69
N ALA A 87 0.40 5.64 -1.81
CA ALA A 87 -0.06 6.53 -2.87
C ALA A 87 -1.20 7.47 -2.40
N TYR A 88 -2.09 6.97 -1.54
CA TYR A 88 -3.15 7.79 -0.93
C TYR A 88 -2.57 8.89 -0.05
N LEU A 89 -1.64 8.54 0.84
CA LEU A 89 -0.97 9.51 1.73
C LEU A 89 -0.27 10.60 0.91
N LEU A 90 0.43 10.23 -0.17
CA LEU A 90 1.10 11.19 -1.03
C LEU A 90 0.10 12.20 -1.65
N ARG A 91 -1.03 11.70 -2.20
CA ARG A 91 -2.07 12.57 -2.75
C ARG A 91 -2.71 13.45 -1.68
N ARG A 92 -2.98 12.89 -0.49
CA ARG A 92 -3.56 13.63 0.63
C ARG A 92 -2.66 14.80 1.03
N GLU A 93 -1.36 14.56 1.21
CA GLU A 93 -0.39 15.61 1.56
C GLU A 93 -0.26 16.69 0.48
N TRP A 94 -0.49 16.37 -0.80
CA TRP A 94 -0.57 17.38 -1.85
C TRP A 94 -1.86 18.19 -1.80
N ALA A 95 -3.01 17.52 -1.62
CA ALA A 95 -4.31 18.20 -1.56
C ALA A 95 -4.41 19.14 -0.36
N LEU A 96 -3.96 18.71 0.82
CA LEU A 96 -3.97 19.52 2.04
C LEU A 96 -3.05 20.74 1.98
N LYS A 97 -2.03 20.72 1.11
CA LYS A 97 -1.16 21.88 0.88
C LYS A 97 -1.76 22.89 -0.09
N ALA A 98 -2.69 22.45 -0.94
CA ALA A 98 -3.33 23.30 -1.95
C ALA A 98 -4.60 24.00 -1.43
N ALA A 99 -5.10 23.61 -0.26
CA ALA A 99 -6.21 24.24 0.47
C ALA A 99 -5.69 25.28 1.46
#